data_AF-A0A539CZX1-F1
#
_entry.id   AF-A0A539CZX1-F1
#
_cell.length_a   1.000
_cell.length_b   1.000
_cell.length_c   1.000
_cell.angle_alpha   90.00
_cell.angle_beta   90.00
_cell.angle_gamma   90.00
#
_symmetry.space_group_name_H-M   'P 1'
#
loop_
_entity.id
_entity.type
_entity.pdbx_description
1 polymer ?
#
loop_
_entity_poly.entity_id
_entity_poly.type
_entity_poly.pdbx_seq_one_letter_code
_entity_poly.pdbx_strand_id
1 'polypeptide(L)'
;MKARFDPFAAAGPRWFAIEARRPFLEDLAAGVLDWLGDHPPETLSDAVILLPNRRAARAFTTALGRQAGGRAILLPQVRPLGDLEEDEPPFAPGELGLDLPPSIAPLTRRFEMARMIVEDFRPGLSPLRALEMADALGGFLDSCQLEEVEDLQKVATLVEGDLAEHWRESAEFLALAVEAWPKRLAAMGLVDPAWR
;
A
#
# COMPACT_ATOMS: atom_id res chain seq x y z
N MET A 1 -10.09 9.21 40.58
CA MET A 1 -8.83 9.36 39.83
C MET A 1 -8.99 8.50 38.58
N LYS A 2 -9.04 9.08 37.37
CA LYS A 2 -9.04 8.25 36.15
C LYS A 2 -7.68 7.58 36.05
N ALA A 3 -7.65 6.28 35.76
CA ALA A 3 -6.40 5.60 35.46
C ALA A 3 -5.75 6.28 34.25
N ARG A 4 -4.43 6.50 34.29
CA ARG A 4 -3.67 6.98 33.12
C ARG A 4 -3.84 6.00 31.97
N PHE A 5 -3.85 6.53 30.75
CA PHE A 5 -3.80 5.70 29.56
C PHE A 5 -2.46 4.97 29.50
N ASP A 6 -2.49 3.64 29.52
CA ASP A 6 -1.31 2.80 29.35
C ASP A 6 -1.54 1.76 28.25
N PRO A 7 -1.03 2.01 27.02
CA PRO A 7 -1.12 1.07 25.92
C PRO A 7 -0.27 -0.19 26.17
N PHE A 8 0.67 -0.21 27.12
CA PHE A 8 1.58 -1.33 27.38
C PHE A 8 1.25 -2.14 28.66
N ALA A 9 0.15 -1.82 29.35
CA ALA A 9 -0.26 -2.49 30.59
C ALA A 9 -0.45 -4.02 30.49
N ALA A 10 -0.65 -4.55 29.28
CA ALA A 10 -0.78 -5.97 29.01
C ALA A 10 0.13 -6.39 27.84
N ALA A 11 0.64 -7.62 27.88
CA ALA A 11 1.46 -8.16 26.81
C ALA A 11 0.63 -8.44 25.54
N GLY A 12 1.17 -8.06 24.38
CA GLY A 12 0.58 -8.33 23.06
C GLY A 12 -0.13 -7.13 22.41
N PRO A 13 -0.62 -7.28 21.16
CA PRO A 13 -1.30 -6.22 20.43
C PRO A 13 -2.61 -5.80 21.09
N ARG A 14 -2.95 -4.50 21.01
CA ARG A 14 -4.14 -3.93 21.63
C ARG A 14 -4.86 -2.98 20.69
N TRP A 15 -6.18 -2.92 20.83
CA TRP A 15 -7.04 -2.11 20.00
C TRP A 15 -7.67 -1.00 20.85
N PHE A 16 -7.54 0.23 20.38
CA PHE A 16 -8.15 1.41 20.97
C PHE A 16 -8.96 2.12 19.89
N ALA A 17 -10.03 2.80 20.31
CA ALA A 17 -10.91 3.51 19.41
C ALA A 17 -11.16 4.93 19.93
N ILE A 18 -11.21 5.88 19.00
CA ILE A 18 -11.68 7.24 19.23
C ILE A 18 -12.99 7.37 18.46
N GLU A 19 -14.03 7.92 19.08
CA GLU A 19 -15.32 8.14 18.43
C GLU A 19 -15.15 8.97 17.15
N ALA A 20 -15.80 8.59 16.05
CA ALA A 20 -15.63 9.23 14.74
C ALA A 20 -15.92 10.75 14.72
N ARG A 21 -16.74 11.24 15.68
CA ARG A 21 -17.08 12.67 15.82
C ARG A 21 -16.00 13.49 16.53
N ARG A 22 -15.02 12.85 17.16
CA ARG A 22 -13.98 13.50 17.94
C ARG A 22 -12.75 13.77 17.06
N PRO A 23 -11.95 14.81 17.37
CA PRO A 23 -10.77 15.13 16.58
C PRO A 23 -9.69 14.06 16.80
N PHE A 24 -9.68 13.02 15.95
CA PHE A 24 -8.86 11.81 16.12
C PHE A 24 -7.39 12.09 16.43
N LEU A 25 -6.72 12.96 15.66
CA LEU A 25 -5.30 13.23 15.84
C LEU A 25 -5.01 14.03 17.13
N GLU A 26 -5.94 14.87 17.56
CA GLU A 26 -5.83 15.61 18.82
C GLU A 26 -6.02 14.69 20.02
N ASP A 27 -6.98 13.77 19.95
CA ASP A 27 -7.18 12.78 21.00
C ASP A 27 -6.05 11.75 21.06
N LEU A 28 -5.51 11.35 19.91
CA LEU A 28 -4.33 10.50 19.85
C LEU A 28 -3.11 11.19 20.49
N ALA A 29 -2.88 12.46 20.16
CA ALA A 29 -1.81 13.25 20.78
C ALA A 29 -2.00 13.37 22.30
N ALA A 30 -3.23 13.62 22.76
CA ALA A 30 -3.55 13.68 24.17
C ALA A 30 -3.29 12.35 24.88
N GLY A 31 -3.67 11.23 24.26
CA GLY A 31 -3.39 9.89 24.78
C GLY A 31 -1.89 9.59 24.87
N VAL A 32 -1.11 9.96 23.85
CA VAL A 32 0.36 9.80 23.86
C VAL A 32 0.99 10.62 24.98
N LEU A 33 0.55 11.86 25.21
CA LEU A 33 1.05 12.71 26.29
C LEU A 33 0.59 12.24 27.69
N ASP A 34 -0.64 11.73 27.82
CA ASP A 34 -1.14 11.15 29.07
C ASP A 34 -0.34 9.89 29.45
N TRP A 35 -0.01 9.06 28.46
CA TRP A 35 0.89 7.93 28.64
C TRP A 35 2.30 8.36 29.02
N LEU A 36 2.87 9.34 28.31
CA LEU A 36 4.19 9.90 28.64
C LEU A 36 4.23 10.38 30.09
N GLY A 37 3.14 10.95 30.63
CA GLY A 37 2.99 11.21 32.06
C GLY A 37 4.24 11.87 32.67
N ASP A 38 4.87 11.19 33.63
CA ASP A 38 6.12 11.64 34.27
C ASP A 38 7.37 10.92 33.74
N HIS A 39 7.25 10.14 32.67
CA HIS A 39 8.37 9.48 32.01
C HIS A 39 9.37 10.53 31.46
N PRO A 40 10.65 10.14 31.32
CA PRO A 40 11.67 11.00 30.73
C PRO A 40 11.26 11.54 29.34
N PRO A 41 11.60 12.81 29.00
CA PRO A 41 11.28 13.41 27.71
C PRO A 41 11.68 12.59 26.48
N GLU A 42 12.74 11.81 26.59
CA GLU A 42 13.29 10.94 25.56
C GLU A 42 12.50 9.64 25.37
N THR A 43 11.60 9.27 26.28
CA THR A 43 10.83 8.01 26.16
C THR A 43 10.03 7.93 24.86
N LEU A 44 9.59 9.06 24.31
CA LEU A 44 8.88 9.08 23.03
C LEU A 44 9.78 8.85 21.81
N SER A 45 11.11 9.07 21.88
CA SER A 45 11.98 8.87 20.71
C SER A 45 12.06 7.42 20.26
N ASP A 46 11.80 6.48 21.17
CA ASP A 46 11.76 5.03 20.89
C ASP A 46 10.42 4.59 20.28
N ALA A 47 9.41 5.46 20.28
CA ALA A 47 8.09 5.14 19.74
C ALA A 47 8.00 5.40 18.23
N VAL A 48 7.35 4.48 17.52
CA VAL A 48 6.98 4.63 16.11
C VAL A 48 5.47 4.76 16.01
N ILE A 49 5.00 5.83 15.37
CA ILE A 49 3.58 6.09 15.14
C ILE A 49 3.32 6.05 13.63
N LEU A 50 2.58 5.03 13.21
CA LEU A 50 2.20 4.81 11.82
C LEU A 50 0.85 5.50 11.55
N LEU A 51 0.79 6.33 10.50
CA LEU A 51 -0.41 7.09 10.13
C LEU A 51 -0.75 6.90 8.65
N PRO A 52 -2.01 7.14 8.23
CA PRO A 52 -2.45 6.78 6.87
C PRO A 52 -1.66 7.48 5.75
N ASN A 53 -1.27 8.74 5.93
CA ASN A 53 -0.62 9.57 4.93
C ASN A 53 0.20 10.72 5.56
N ARG A 54 0.99 11.47 4.78
CA ARG A 54 1.78 12.61 5.26
C ARG A 54 0.93 13.69 5.90
N ARG A 55 -0.28 13.95 5.40
CA ARG A 55 -1.17 14.97 5.97
C ARG A 55 -1.52 14.64 7.42
N ALA A 56 -1.87 13.38 7.70
CA ALA A 56 -2.13 12.90 9.05
C ALA A 56 -0.86 12.98 9.93
N ALA A 57 0.30 12.59 9.39
CA ALA A 57 1.58 12.70 10.11
C ALA A 57 1.91 14.14 10.53
N ARG A 58 1.82 15.10 9.60
CA ARG A 58 2.06 16.53 9.87
C ARG A 58 1.07 17.09 10.90
N ALA A 59 -0.22 16.77 10.73
CA ALA A 59 -1.27 17.23 11.63
C ALA A 59 -1.11 16.64 13.03
N PHE A 60 -0.74 15.37 13.15
CA PHE A 60 -0.45 14.73 14.44
C PHE A 60 0.75 15.38 15.14
N THR A 61 1.89 15.57 14.45
CA THR A 61 3.07 16.22 15.03
C THR A 61 2.75 17.63 15.51
N THR A 62 1.93 18.37 14.76
CA THR A 62 1.47 19.71 15.14
C THR A 62 0.58 19.67 16.38
N ALA A 63 -0.38 18.74 16.44
CA ALA A 63 -1.26 18.54 17.60
C ALA A 63 -0.44 18.17 18.85
N LEU A 64 0.50 17.24 18.73
CA LEU A 64 1.36 16.80 19.82
C LEU A 64 2.20 17.95 20.38
N GLY A 65 2.88 18.71 19.51
CA GLY A 65 3.68 19.87 19.92
C GLY A 65 2.84 20.97 20.59
N ARG A 66 1.64 21.24 20.05
CA ARG A 66 0.71 22.22 20.63
C ARG A 66 0.21 21.80 22.00
N GLN A 67 -0.16 20.53 22.17
CA GLN A 67 -0.69 20.01 23.42
C GLN A 67 0.39 19.75 24.49
N ALA A 68 1.64 19.55 24.10
CA ALA A 68 2.77 19.46 25.03
C ALA A 68 2.95 20.74 25.88
N GLY A 69 2.37 21.87 25.45
CA GLY A 69 2.21 23.06 26.30
C GLY A 69 3.54 23.68 26.76
N GLY A 70 4.59 23.55 25.95
CA GLY A 70 5.93 24.04 26.27
C GLY A 70 6.80 23.04 27.04
N ARG A 71 6.31 21.85 27.38
CA ARG A 71 7.14 20.74 27.87
C ARG A 71 8.14 20.35 26.80
N ALA A 72 9.43 20.30 27.17
CA ALA A 72 10.44 19.70 26.32
C ALA A 72 10.13 18.20 26.16
N ILE A 73 9.84 17.79 24.94
CA ILE A 73 9.64 16.38 24.56
C ILE A 73 10.49 16.09 23.33
N LEU A 74 11.06 14.89 23.26
CA LEU A 74 11.60 14.40 21.99
C LEU A 74 10.44 13.77 21.22
N LEU A 75 10.32 14.12 19.94
CA LEU A 75 9.22 13.63 19.11
C LEU A 75 9.42 12.14 18.78
N PRO A 76 8.32 11.37 18.71
CA PRO A 76 8.38 10.01 18.20
C PRO A 76 8.67 9.98 16.70
N GLN A 77 9.02 8.80 16.20
CA GLN A 77 9.12 8.56 14.77
C GLN A 77 7.71 8.48 14.17
N VAL A 78 7.23 9.58 13.60
CA VAL A 78 5.91 9.63 12.94
C VAL A 78 6.07 9.30 11.46
N ARG A 79 5.53 8.15 11.03
CA ARG A 79 5.73 7.61 9.68
C ARG A 79 4.40 7.41 8.94
N PRO A 80 4.24 7.92 7.71
CA PRO A 80 3.09 7.61 6.88
C PRO A 80 3.19 6.17 6.32
N LEU A 81 2.07 5.47 6.21
CA LEU A 81 1.98 4.12 5.63
C LEU A 81 1.86 4.14 4.11
N GLY A 82 1.06 5.05 3.55
CA GLY A 82 0.64 4.99 2.15
C GLY A 82 1.14 6.11 1.25
N ASP A 83 2.28 6.74 1.56
CA ASP A 83 2.70 7.92 0.79
C ASP A 83 3.62 7.57 -0.39
N LEU A 84 2.99 7.37 -1.54
CA LEU A 84 3.58 7.24 -2.87
C LEU A 84 3.75 8.60 -3.58
N GLU A 85 3.48 9.76 -2.94
CA GLU A 85 3.66 11.06 -3.59
C GLU A 85 5.17 11.37 -3.73
N GLU A 86 5.69 11.29 -4.97
CA GLU A 86 7.10 11.42 -5.35
C GLU A 86 7.71 12.83 -5.12
N ASP A 87 6.90 13.87 -4.83
CA ASP A 87 7.31 15.27 -5.05
C ASP A 87 7.80 16.06 -3.82
N GLU A 88 8.08 15.45 -2.66
CA GLU A 88 8.66 16.21 -1.53
C GLU A 88 9.74 15.44 -0.74
N PRO A 89 11.03 15.85 -0.81
CA PRO A 89 12.07 15.37 0.10
C PRO A 89 11.85 15.89 1.54
N PRO A 90 12.41 15.26 2.58
CA PRO A 90 13.22 14.06 2.55
C PRO A 90 12.45 12.83 3.06
N PHE A 91 12.44 11.78 2.25
CA PHE A 91 12.55 10.44 2.81
C PHE A 91 13.94 10.36 3.47
N ALA A 92 14.00 10.21 4.79
CA ALA A 92 15.10 9.44 5.35
C ALA A 92 14.66 7.97 5.21
N PRO A 93 15.17 7.19 4.25
CA PRO A 93 14.98 5.75 4.28
C PRO A 93 15.62 5.25 5.57
N GLY A 94 14.80 4.99 6.59
CA GLY A 94 15.23 4.17 7.70
C GLY A 94 15.46 2.77 7.15
N GLU A 95 16.71 2.46 6.82
CA GLU A 95 17.40 1.15 6.72
C GLU A 95 16.62 -0.09 6.25
N LEU A 96 15.48 0.02 5.61
CA LEU A 96 14.94 -1.04 4.78
C LEU A 96 15.56 -0.86 3.39
N GLY A 97 16.86 -1.12 3.32
CA GLY A 97 17.57 -1.40 2.07
C GLY A 97 17.09 -2.72 1.50
N LEU A 98 15.79 -2.81 1.20
CA LEU A 98 15.23 -3.91 0.46
C LEU A 98 15.78 -3.78 -0.95
N ASP A 99 16.61 -4.74 -1.36
CA ASP A 99 17.15 -4.85 -2.71
C ASP A 99 16.01 -5.26 -3.66
N LEU A 100 15.08 -4.33 -3.88
CA LEU A 100 13.91 -4.54 -4.71
C LEU A 100 14.26 -4.15 -6.15
N PRO A 101 14.00 -5.03 -7.13
CA PRO A 101 14.19 -4.70 -8.55
C PRO A 101 13.37 -3.45 -8.92
N PRO A 102 13.83 -2.64 -9.89
CA PRO A 102 13.12 -1.45 -10.33
C PRO A 102 11.72 -1.78 -10.86
N SER A 103 10.74 -0.92 -10.56
CA SER A 103 9.39 -1.05 -11.09
C SER A 103 9.34 -0.59 -12.56
N ILE A 104 8.55 -1.28 -13.38
CA ILE A 104 8.31 -0.87 -14.76
C ILE A 104 7.58 0.48 -14.80
N ALA A 105 8.00 1.39 -15.69
CA ALA A 105 7.33 2.68 -15.87
C ALA A 105 5.91 2.48 -16.42
N PRO A 106 4.89 3.24 -15.97
CA PRO A 106 3.48 2.99 -16.33
C PRO A 106 3.21 2.92 -17.84
N LEU A 107 3.82 3.82 -18.62
CA LEU A 107 3.64 3.84 -20.07
C LEU A 107 4.31 2.64 -20.74
N THR A 108 5.51 2.26 -20.29
CA THR A 108 6.22 1.08 -20.78
C THR A 108 5.43 -0.19 -20.45
N ARG A 109 4.89 -0.29 -19.24
CA ARG A 109 4.01 -1.39 -18.80
C ARG A 109 2.84 -1.57 -19.76
N ARG A 110 2.13 -0.48 -20.03
CA ARG A 110 0.97 -0.47 -20.93
C ARG A 110 1.32 -0.98 -22.34
N PHE A 111 2.41 -0.49 -22.93
CA PHE A 111 2.82 -0.92 -24.27
C PHE A 111 3.37 -2.35 -24.29
N GLU A 112 4.11 -2.77 -23.26
CA GLU A 112 4.60 -4.15 -23.16
C GLU A 112 3.46 -5.15 -22.98
N MET A 113 2.44 -4.82 -22.18
CA MET A 113 1.23 -5.64 -22.07
C MET A 113 0.47 -5.68 -23.40
N ALA A 114 0.25 -4.53 -24.05
CA ALA A 114 -0.44 -4.49 -25.34
C ALA A 114 0.30 -5.33 -26.40
N ARG A 115 1.65 -5.24 -26.42
CA ARG A 115 2.50 -6.04 -27.29
C ARG A 115 2.36 -7.54 -27.01
N MET A 116 2.41 -7.94 -25.73
CA MET A 116 2.22 -9.34 -25.30
C MET A 116 0.87 -9.87 -25.76
N ILE A 117 -0.19 -9.07 -25.59
CA ILE A 117 -1.55 -9.43 -26.01
C ILE A 117 -1.64 -9.71 -27.51
N VAL A 118 -1.00 -8.88 -28.34
CA VAL A 118 -1.02 -9.05 -29.80
C VAL A 118 -0.14 -10.22 -30.25
N GLU A 119 1.07 -10.35 -29.68
CA GLU A 119 2.05 -11.37 -30.07
C GLU A 119 1.61 -12.78 -29.65
N ASP A 120 1.11 -12.92 -28.42
CA ASP A 120 0.95 -14.24 -27.78
C ASP A 120 -0.51 -14.73 -27.76
N PHE A 121 -1.51 -13.83 -27.82
CA PHE A 121 -2.91 -14.20 -27.54
C PHE A 121 -3.91 -13.85 -28.65
N ARG A 122 -3.87 -12.63 -29.19
CA ARG A 122 -4.84 -12.13 -30.16
C ARG A 122 -4.12 -11.46 -31.35
N PRO A 123 -3.50 -12.22 -32.25
CA PRO A 123 -2.88 -11.67 -33.46
C PRO A 123 -3.89 -10.88 -34.31
N GLY A 124 -3.46 -9.71 -34.79
CA GLY A 124 -4.31 -8.84 -35.63
C GLY A 124 -5.29 -7.94 -34.87
N LEU A 125 -5.25 -7.93 -33.53
CA LEU A 125 -5.98 -6.96 -32.73
C LEU A 125 -5.51 -5.53 -33.07
N SER A 126 -6.43 -4.57 -33.19
CA SER A 126 -6.05 -3.19 -33.49
C SER A 126 -5.25 -2.59 -32.33
N PRO A 127 -4.32 -1.65 -32.59
CA PRO A 127 -3.51 -1.03 -31.54
C PRO A 127 -4.35 -0.42 -30.40
N LEU A 128 -5.48 0.22 -30.74
CA LEU A 128 -6.37 0.80 -29.75
C LEU A 128 -6.97 -0.28 -28.83
N ARG A 129 -7.47 -1.39 -29.40
CA ARG A 129 -8.05 -2.48 -28.61
C ARG A 129 -7.00 -3.22 -27.77
N ALA A 130 -5.77 -3.33 -28.26
CA ALA A 130 -4.66 -3.91 -27.51
C ALA A 130 -4.32 -3.05 -26.28
N LEU A 131 -4.31 -1.72 -26.43
CA LEU A 131 -4.08 -0.80 -25.31
C LEU A 131 -5.21 -0.83 -24.29
N GLU A 132 -6.47 -0.86 -24.73
CA GLU A 132 -7.62 -0.99 -23.82
C GLU A 132 -7.58 -2.31 -23.03
N MET A 133 -7.19 -3.41 -23.69
CA MET A 133 -7.04 -4.71 -23.03
C MET A 133 -5.86 -4.72 -22.06
N ALA A 134 -4.76 -4.03 -22.40
CA ALA A 134 -3.62 -3.85 -21.51
C ALA A 134 -4.00 -3.06 -20.25
N ASP A 135 -4.80 -1.99 -20.38
CA ASP A 135 -5.28 -1.22 -19.24
C ASP A 135 -6.17 -2.09 -18.32
N ALA A 136 -7.06 -2.89 -18.90
CA ALA A 136 -7.92 -3.81 -18.15
C ALA A 136 -7.13 -4.92 -17.45
N LEU A 137 -6.18 -5.55 -18.14
CA LEU A 137 -5.30 -6.57 -17.58
C LEU A 137 -4.42 -6.01 -16.46
N GLY A 138 -3.85 -4.82 -16.66
CA GLY A 138 -3.05 -4.14 -15.65
C GLY A 138 -3.85 -3.88 -14.38
N GLY A 139 -5.07 -3.33 -14.52
CA GLY A 139 -5.95 -3.09 -13.37
C GLY A 139 -6.38 -4.38 -12.65
N PHE A 140 -6.59 -5.48 -13.39
CA PHE A 140 -6.86 -6.79 -12.80
C PHE A 140 -5.66 -7.30 -11.98
N LEU A 141 -4.46 -7.28 -12.55
CA LEU A 141 -3.24 -7.72 -11.86
C LEU A 141 -2.94 -6.88 -10.62
N ASP A 142 -3.09 -5.56 -10.72
CA ASP A 142 -2.89 -4.63 -9.60
C ASP A 142 -3.89 -4.93 -8.47
N SER A 143 -5.15 -5.20 -8.81
CA SER A 143 -6.17 -5.57 -7.82
C SER A 143 -5.83 -6.88 -7.13
N CYS A 144 -5.39 -7.89 -7.87
CA CYS A 144 -4.99 -9.16 -7.27
C CYS A 144 -3.76 -9.03 -6.36
N GLN A 145 -2.79 -8.19 -6.72
CA GLN A 145 -1.61 -7.93 -5.89
C GLN A 145 -2.01 -7.20 -4.60
N LEU A 146 -2.87 -6.18 -4.71
CA LEU A 146 -3.35 -5.42 -3.56
C LEU A 146 -4.16 -6.27 -2.58
N GLU A 147 -4.93 -7.23 -3.09
CA GLU A 147 -5.73 -8.18 -2.29
C GLU A 147 -4.94 -9.44 -1.90
N GLU A 148 -3.62 -9.45 -2.09
CA GLU A 148 -2.71 -10.55 -1.73
C GLU A 148 -3.14 -11.92 -2.28
N VAL A 149 -3.68 -11.95 -3.51
CA VAL A 149 -4.10 -13.20 -4.16
C VAL A 149 -2.88 -14.04 -4.53
N GLU A 150 -2.63 -15.10 -3.76
CA GLU A 150 -1.46 -15.98 -3.95
C GLU A 150 -1.50 -16.78 -5.26
N ASP A 151 -2.68 -17.26 -5.65
CA ASP A 151 -2.86 -18.17 -6.79
C ASP A 151 -3.75 -17.55 -7.87
N LEU A 152 -3.12 -16.77 -8.74
CA LEU A 152 -3.76 -16.15 -9.90
C LEU A 152 -4.27 -17.18 -10.92
N GLN A 153 -3.72 -18.41 -10.94
CA GLN A 153 -4.12 -19.44 -11.91
C GLN A 153 -5.55 -19.93 -11.69
N LYS A 154 -6.11 -19.72 -10.49
CA LYS A 154 -7.52 -19.98 -10.19
C LYS A 154 -8.47 -19.26 -11.13
N VAL A 155 -8.06 -18.16 -11.76
CA VAL A 155 -8.90 -17.45 -12.75
C VAL A 155 -9.39 -18.37 -13.87
N ALA A 156 -8.62 -19.42 -14.20
CA ALA A 156 -9.01 -20.43 -15.18
C ALA A 156 -10.25 -21.24 -14.78
N THR A 157 -10.51 -21.36 -13.47
CA THR A 157 -11.56 -22.21 -12.90
C THR A 157 -12.66 -21.44 -12.17
N LEU A 158 -12.52 -20.12 -11.99
CA LEU A 158 -13.54 -19.27 -11.35
C LEU A 158 -14.85 -19.20 -12.15
N VAL A 159 -14.83 -19.55 -13.43
CA VAL A 159 -16.01 -19.59 -14.30
C VAL A 159 -16.60 -21.00 -14.24
N GLU A 160 -17.40 -21.28 -13.20
CA GLU A 160 -18.18 -22.52 -13.07
C GLU A 160 -19.59 -22.38 -13.66
N GLY A 161 -20.10 -23.41 -14.34
CA GLY A 161 -21.50 -23.53 -14.80
C GLY A 161 -21.78 -23.17 -16.27
N ASP A 162 -23.06 -23.03 -16.62
CA ASP A 162 -23.60 -22.67 -17.96
C ASP A 162 -23.41 -21.16 -18.26
N LEU A 163 -22.20 -20.65 -18.09
CA LEU A 163 -21.90 -19.26 -18.42
C LEU A 163 -21.71 -19.09 -19.93
N ALA A 164 -22.14 -17.93 -20.43
CA ALA A 164 -22.05 -17.61 -21.85
C ALA A 164 -20.60 -17.68 -22.36
N GLU A 165 -20.42 -18.20 -23.57
CA GLU A 165 -19.12 -18.51 -24.21
C GLU A 165 -18.04 -17.42 -24.05
N HIS A 166 -18.44 -16.14 -24.03
CA HIS A 166 -17.53 -15.00 -23.85
C HIS A 166 -16.81 -14.94 -22.49
N TRP A 167 -17.39 -15.50 -21.43
CA TRP A 167 -16.73 -15.60 -20.12
C TRP A 167 -15.63 -16.66 -20.13
N ARG A 168 -15.86 -17.75 -20.86
CA ARG A 168 -14.86 -18.82 -21.03
C ARG A 168 -13.65 -18.33 -21.81
N GLU A 169 -13.86 -17.58 -22.89
CA GLU A 169 -12.77 -16.93 -23.64
C GLU A 169 -11.96 -15.94 -22.79
N SER A 170 -12.63 -15.21 -21.90
CA SER A 170 -11.99 -14.22 -21.03
C SER A 170 -11.17 -14.89 -19.92
N ALA A 171 -11.68 -15.98 -19.33
CA ALA A 171 -10.95 -16.77 -18.34
C ALA A 171 -9.71 -17.45 -18.94
N GLU A 172 -9.82 -18.01 -20.15
CA GLU A 172 -8.68 -18.59 -20.87
C GLU A 172 -7.60 -17.54 -21.16
N PHE A 173 -8.00 -16.35 -21.63
CA PHE A 173 -7.07 -15.23 -21.82
C PHE A 173 -6.38 -14.85 -20.51
N LEU A 174 -7.14 -14.64 -19.43
CA LEU A 174 -6.59 -14.23 -18.14
C LEU A 174 -5.61 -15.28 -17.58
N ALA A 175 -5.96 -16.57 -17.68
CA ALA A 175 -5.12 -17.68 -17.21
C ALA A 175 -3.74 -17.66 -17.89
N LEU A 176 -3.70 -17.43 -19.19
CA LEU A 176 -2.44 -17.33 -19.92
C LEU A 176 -1.70 -16.02 -19.60
N ALA A 177 -2.42 -14.91 -19.49
CA ALA A 177 -1.83 -13.60 -19.23
C ALA A 177 -1.16 -13.52 -17.84
N VAL A 178 -1.77 -14.11 -16.81
CA VAL A 178 -1.19 -14.16 -15.44
C VAL A 178 0.08 -15.03 -15.38
N GLU A 179 0.27 -15.95 -16.32
CA GLU A 179 1.50 -16.74 -16.43
C GLU A 179 2.57 -16.03 -17.28
N ALA A 180 2.17 -15.42 -18.40
CA ALA A 180 3.09 -14.80 -19.34
C ALA A 180 3.69 -13.49 -18.82
N TRP A 181 2.88 -12.67 -18.13
CA TRP A 181 3.30 -11.34 -17.71
C TRP A 181 4.48 -11.35 -16.72
N PRO A 182 4.48 -12.15 -15.63
CA PRO A 182 5.62 -12.23 -14.72
C PRO A 182 6.91 -12.69 -15.42
N LYS A 183 6.82 -13.60 -16.39
CA LYS A 183 7.99 -14.04 -17.18
C LYS A 183 8.55 -12.91 -18.04
N ARG A 184 7.68 -12.08 -18.64
CA ARG A 184 8.08 -10.91 -19.43
C ARG A 184 8.76 -9.85 -18.54
N LEU A 185 8.23 -9.58 -17.35
CA LEU A 185 8.86 -8.71 -16.36
C LEU A 185 10.24 -9.22 -15.92
N ALA A 186 10.35 -10.52 -15.61
CA ALA A 186 11.61 -11.15 -15.22
C ALA A 186 12.68 -11.03 -16.32
N ALA A 187 12.30 -11.17 -17.60
CA ALA A 187 13.22 -10.99 -18.73
C ALA A 187 13.75 -9.55 -18.86
N MET A 188 13.03 -8.56 -18.33
CA MET A 188 13.46 -7.16 -18.28
C MET A 188 14.16 -6.79 -16.95
N GLY A 189 14.17 -7.68 -15.96
CA GLY A 189 14.65 -7.38 -14.61
C GLY A 189 13.78 -6.34 -13.87
N LEU A 190 12.48 -6.29 -14.19
CA LEU A 190 11.51 -5.33 -13.66
C LEU A 190 10.43 -6.04 -12.83
N VAL A 191 9.71 -5.26 -12.02
CA VAL A 191 8.49 -5.70 -11.30
C VAL A 191 7.32 -4.75 -11.54
N ASP A 192 6.09 -5.20 -11.25
CA ASP A 192 4.93 -4.32 -11.26
C ASP A 192 5.00 -3.29 -10.12
N PRO A 193 4.45 -2.07 -10.30
CA PRO A 193 4.41 -1.06 -9.25
C PRO A 193 3.64 -1.50 -8.00
N ALA A 194 2.52 -2.22 -8.15
CA ALA A 194 1.68 -2.65 -7.03
C ALA A 194 2.27 -3.81 -6.21
N TRP A 195 3.34 -4.44 -6.69
CA TRP A 195 4.07 -5.47 -5.94
C TRP A 195 5.06 -4.87 -4.91
N ARG A 196 5.48 -3.62 -5.12
CA ARG A 196 6.44 -2.92 -4.26
C ARG A 196 5.73 -2.14 -3.16
#